data_AF-A0AAV5YXV7-F1
#
_entry.id   AF-A0AAV5YXV7-F1
#
_cell.length_a   1.000
_cell.length_b   1.000
_cell.length_c   1.000
_cell.angle_alpha   90.00
_cell.angle_beta   90.00
_cell.angle_gamma   90.00
#
_symmetry.space_group_name_H-M   'P 1'
#
loop_
_entity.id
_entity.type
_entity.pdbx_description
1 polymer ?
#
loop_
_entity_poly.entity_id
_entity_poly.type
_entity_poly.pdbx_seq_one_letter_code
_entity_poly.pdbx_strand_id
1 'polypeptide(L)'
;MARTKRKAAKPKRRKLQTAPQESPDPVRISMRLDPRLIQWAKLHAVQTASTVHEVVEVALVNHLKSHALTHEELDSRLMEAASRHEGRRRR
;
A
#
# COMPACT_ATOMS: atom_id res chain seq x y z
N MET A 1 53.86 43.96 14.26
CA MET A 1 52.40 43.75 14.13
C MET A 1 52.11 42.90 12.90
N ALA A 2 51.44 41.75 13.02
CA ALA A 2 50.62 41.14 11.95
C ALA A 2 49.88 39.91 12.50
N ARG A 3 48.61 40.11 12.89
CA ARG A 3 47.73 39.09 13.49
C ARG A 3 46.89 38.48 12.37
N THR A 4 47.19 37.25 11.95
CA THR A 4 46.44 36.54 10.91
C THR A 4 45.09 36.06 11.46
N LYS A 5 44.00 36.65 10.97
CA LYS A 5 42.63 36.25 11.30
C LYS A 5 42.24 35.01 10.50
N ARG A 6 42.16 33.84 11.16
CA ARG A 6 41.50 32.65 10.60
C ARG A 6 39.99 32.90 10.58
N LYS A 7 39.39 32.98 9.39
CA LYS A 7 37.93 33.01 9.22
C LYS A 7 37.40 31.59 9.43
N ALA A 8 36.52 31.42 10.41
CA ALA A 8 35.79 30.18 10.62
C ALA A 8 34.86 29.94 9.42
N ALA A 9 35.11 28.86 8.68
CA ALA A 9 34.22 28.40 7.62
C ALA A 9 32.92 27.88 8.26
N LYS A 10 31.79 28.50 7.95
CA LYS A 10 30.48 28.03 8.39
C LYS A 10 30.20 26.65 7.77
N PRO A 11 29.71 25.66 8.54
CA PRO A 11 29.36 24.36 7.98
C PRO A 11 28.14 24.52 7.06
N LYS A 12 28.32 24.14 5.79
CA LYS A 12 27.28 24.15 4.76
C LYS A 12 26.25 23.08 5.13
N ARG A 13 25.13 23.47 5.76
CA ARG A 13 23.99 22.57 6.04
C ARG A 13 23.49 21.99 4.72
N ARG A 14 23.75 20.70 4.49
CA ARG A 14 23.15 19.95 3.39
C ARG A 14 21.64 19.86 3.66
N LYS A 15 20.83 20.44 2.79
CA LYS A 15 19.38 20.19 2.80
C LYS A 15 19.20 18.72 2.43
N LEU A 16 18.56 17.91 3.29
CA LEU A 16 18.03 16.62 2.88
C LEU A 16 17.02 16.90 1.76
N GLN A 17 17.43 16.66 0.52
CA GLN A 17 16.52 16.55 -0.59
C GLN A 17 15.83 15.20 -0.41
N THR A 18 14.65 15.20 0.19
CA THR A 18 13.71 14.09 0.01
C THR A 18 13.42 14.03 -1.49
N ALA A 19 13.83 12.93 -2.13
CA ALA A 19 13.48 12.68 -3.52
C ALA A 19 11.96 12.82 -3.68
N PRO A 20 11.47 13.33 -4.82
CA PRO A 20 10.04 13.30 -5.12
C PRO A 20 9.55 11.85 -4.93
N GLN A 21 8.50 11.66 -4.15
CA GLN A 21 7.80 10.36 -4.14
C GLN A 21 7.27 10.16 -5.56
N GLU A 22 7.95 9.33 -6.34
CA GLU A 22 7.41 8.82 -7.59
C GLU A 22 6.19 7.98 -7.20
N SER A 23 5.00 8.45 -7.60
CA SER A 23 3.78 7.67 -7.54
C SER A 23 4.07 6.34 -8.25
N PRO A 24 3.82 5.17 -7.62
CA PRO A 24 4.04 3.91 -8.31
C PRO A 24 3.23 3.90 -9.61
N ASP A 25 3.86 3.54 -10.71
CA ASP A 25 3.20 3.44 -12.01
C ASP A 25 1.99 2.50 -11.90
N PRO A 26 0.86 2.81 -12.58
CA PRO A 26 -0.33 1.99 -12.50
C PRO A 26 -0.04 0.58 -13.05
N VAL A 27 -0.17 -0.42 -12.18
CA VAL A 27 0.03 -1.83 -12.53
C VAL A 27 -1.10 -2.28 -13.43
N ARG A 28 -0.78 -2.63 -14.68
CA ARG A 28 -1.75 -3.21 -15.62
C ARG A 28 -1.91 -4.70 -15.35
N ILE A 29 -3.10 -5.13 -15.00
CA ILE A 29 -3.43 -6.53 -14.75
C ILE A 29 -4.36 -7.01 -15.86
N SER A 30 -4.03 -8.16 -16.45
CA SER A 30 -4.91 -8.88 -17.38
C SER A 30 -5.51 -10.09 -16.66
N MET A 31 -6.84 -10.19 -16.67
CA MET A 31 -7.57 -11.26 -15.99
C MET A 31 -8.53 -11.94 -16.97
N ARG A 32 -8.60 -13.28 -16.91
CA ARG A 32 -9.65 -14.04 -17.60
C ARG A 32 -10.86 -14.14 -16.69
N LEU A 33 -11.99 -13.63 -17.14
CA LEU A 33 -13.27 -13.69 -16.44
C LEU A 33 -14.20 -14.69 -17.14
N ASP A 34 -15.06 -15.33 -16.34
CA ASP A 34 -16.17 -16.12 -16.87
C ASP A 34 -17.08 -15.23 -17.75
N PRO A 35 -17.57 -15.71 -18.91
CA PRO A 35 -18.48 -14.95 -19.77
C PRO A 35 -19.68 -14.33 -19.04
N ARG A 36 -20.24 -15.01 -18.03
CA ARG A 36 -21.36 -14.51 -17.23
C ARG A 36 -20.96 -13.28 -16.41
N LEU A 37 -19.75 -13.26 -15.85
CA LEU A 37 -19.21 -12.12 -15.10
C LEU A 37 -18.93 -10.94 -16.03
N ILE A 38 -18.44 -11.21 -17.25
CA ILE A 38 -18.23 -10.17 -18.27
C ILE A 38 -19.58 -9.52 -18.64
N GLN A 39 -20.62 -10.32 -18.84
CA GLN A 39 -21.95 -9.81 -19.16
C GLN A 39 -22.53 -8.96 -18.01
N TRP A 40 -22.42 -9.46 -16.78
CA TRP A 40 -22.82 -8.72 -15.59
C TRP A 40 -22.08 -7.36 -15.48
N ALA A 41 -20.76 -7.37 -15.64
CA ALA A 41 -19.95 -6.15 -15.52
C ALA A 41 -20.29 -5.13 -16.62
N LYS A 42 -20.53 -5.58 -17.86
CA LYS A 42 -20.99 -4.71 -18.96
C LYS A 42 -22.35 -4.09 -18.66
N LEU A 43 -23.29 -4.85 -18.14
CA LEU A 43 -24.63 -4.35 -17.83
C LEU A 43 -24.59 -3.32 -16.70
N HIS A 44 -23.82 -3.60 -15.64
CA HIS A 44 -23.62 -2.64 -14.55
C HIS A 44 -22.90 -1.37 -15.00
N ALA A 45 -21.88 -1.49 -15.85
CA ALA A 45 -21.15 -0.34 -16.40
C ALA A 45 -22.09 0.64 -17.12
N VAL A 46 -23.06 0.12 -17.89
CA VAL A 46 -24.10 0.93 -18.54
C VAL A 46 -25.02 1.60 -17.52
N GLN A 47 -25.44 0.88 -16.48
CA GLN A 47 -26.35 1.41 -15.45
C GLN A 47 -25.72 2.53 -14.60
N THR A 48 -24.41 2.44 -14.33
CA THR A 48 -23.69 3.38 -13.48
C THR A 48 -22.92 4.44 -14.26
N ALA A 49 -23.03 4.46 -15.59
CA ALA A 49 -22.22 5.31 -16.47
C ALA A 49 -20.72 5.19 -16.19
N SER A 50 -20.26 3.98 -15.91
CA SER A 50 -18.87 3.64 -15.58
C SER A 50 -18.24 2.75 -16.64
N THR A 51 -16.93 2.53 -16.57
CA THR A 51 -16.27 1.54 -17.41
C THR A 51 -16.36 0.14 -16.78
N VAL A 52 -16.26 -0.90 -17.61
CA VAL A 52 -16.18 -2.30 -17.12
C VAL A 52 -15.01 -2.48 -16.15
N HIS A 53 -13.89 -1.78 -16.38
CA HIS A 53 -12.72 -1.81 -15.51
C HIS A 53 -13.06 -1.28 -14.10
N GLU A 54 -13.68 -0.11 -14.01
CA GLU A 54 -14.09 0.50 -12.73
C GLU A 54 -15.08 -0.39 -11.97
N VAL A 55 -16.04 -1.00 -12.66
CA VAL A 55 -17.00 -1.92 -12.04
C VAL A 55 -16.29 -3.13 -11.42
N VAL A 56 -15.34 -3.72 -12.14
CA VAL A 56 -14.56 -4.86 -11.65
C VAL A 56 -13.64 -4.45 -10.50
N GLU A 57 -13.01 -3.27 -10.59
CA GLU A 57 -12.15 -2.73 -9.54
C GLU A 57 -12.93 -2.53 -8.24
N VAL A 58 -14.09 -1.88 -8.31
CA VAL A 58 -14.97 -1.66 -7.13
C VAL A 58 -15.42 -2.99 -6.53
N ALA A 59 -15.79 -3.97 -7.36
CA ALA A 59 -16.19 -5.30 -6.89
C ALA A 59 -15.05 -6.00 -6.15
N LEU A 60 -13.82 -5.96 -6.69
CA LEU A 60 -12.63 -6.54 -6.06
C LEU A 60 -12.28 -5.84 -4.75
N VAL A 61 -12.31 -4.50 -4.72
CA VAL A 61 -12.04 -3.73 -3.50
C VAL A 61 -13.07 -4.05 -2.41
N ASN A 62 -14.36 -4.14 -2.77
CA ASN A 62 -15.40 -4.47 -1.81
C ASN A 62 -15.25 -5.89 -1.27
N HIS A 63 -14.91 -6.85 -2.14
CA HIS A 63 -14.63 -8.22 -1.72
C HIS A 63 -13.43 -8.30 -0.75
N LEU A 64 -12.35 -7.58 -1.06
CA LEU A 64 -11.19 -7.51 -0.18
C LEU A 64 -11.52 -6.84 1.15
N LYS A 65 -12.36 -5.79 1.16
CA LYS A 65 -12.82 -5.15 2.40
C LYS A 65 -13.68 -6.09 3.24
N SER A 66 -14.53 -6.92 2.64
CA SER A 66 -15.32 -7.91 3.38
C SER A 66 -14.48 -9.06 3.95
N HIS A 67 -13.27 -9.28 3.43
CA HIS A 67 -12.32 -10.28 3.91
C HIS A 67 -11.10 -9.67 4.62
N ALA A 68 -11.07 -8.35 4.78
CA ALA A 68 -10.05 -7.69 5.56
C ALA A 68 -10.28 -8.12 7.01
N LEU A 69 -9.30 -8.85 7.55
CA LEU A 69 -9.28 -9.20 8.97
C LEU A 69 -9.54 -7.93 9.77
N THR A 70 -10.47 -7.97 10.70
CA THR A 70 -10.65 -6.85 11.61
C THR A 70 -9.33 -6.63 12.36
N HIS A 71 -9.08 -5.39 12.81
CA HIS A 71 -7.88 -5.10 13.61
C HIS A 71 -7.75 -6.07 14.80
N GLU A 72 -8.89 -6.46 15.37
CA GLU A 72 -9.00 -7.42 16.48
C GLU A 72 -8.56 -8.84 16.07
N GLU A 73 -8.92 -9.30 14.87
CA GLU A 73 -8.49 -10.61 14.35
C GLU A 73 -6.99 -10.63 14.02
N LEU A 74 -6.46 -9.49 13.56
CA LEU A 74 -5.04 -9.34 13.25
C LEU A 74 -4.20 -9.31 14.55
N ASP A 75 -4.63 -8.58 15.57
CA ASP A 75 -4.01 -8.57 16.90
C ASP A 75 -4.06 -9.94 17.57
N SER A 76 -5.20 -10.64 17.46
CA SER A 76 -5.35 -12.01 17.98
C SER A 76 -4.37 -12.98 17.32
N ARG A 77 -4.20 -12.88 15.99
CA ARG A 77 -3.23 -13.69 15.24
C ARG A 77 -1.78 -13.35 15.58
N LEU A 78 -1.47 -12.08 15.83
CA LEU A 78 -0.14 -11.64 16.25
C LEU A 78 0.18 -12.12 17.67
N MET A 79 -0.77 -12.02 18.61
CA MET A 79 -0.61 -12.58 19.97
C MET A 79 -0.42 -14.09 19.93
N GLU A 80 -1.21 -14.81 19.13
CA GLU A 80 -1.10 -16.26 19.01
C GLU A 80 0.26 -16.68 18.42
N ALA A 81 0.73 -15.97 17.38
CA ALA A 81 2.04 -16.20 16.80
C ALA A 81 3.19 -15.91 17.79
N ALA A 82 3.09 -14.82 18.55
CA ALA A 82 4.05 -14.47 19.59
C ALA A 82 4.10 -15.54 20.70
N SER A 83 2.92 -16.00 21.15
CA SER A 83 2.79 -17.05 22.18
C SER A 83 3.40 -18.39 21.74
N ARG A 84 3.16 -18.81 20.49
CA ARG A 84 3.77 -20.04 19.93
C ARG A 84 5.30 -19.93 19.83
N HIS A 85 5.83 -18.75 19.51
CA HIS A 85 7.27 -18.52 19.44
C HIS A 85 7.91 -18.50 20.85
N GLU A 86 7.22 -17.96 21.85
CA GLU A 86 7.73 -17.91 23.23
C GLU A 86 7.68 -19.26 23.94
N GLY A 87 6.66 -20.07 23.70
CA GLY A 87 6.59 -21.46 24.19
C GLY A 87 7.70 -22.36 23.65
N ARG A 88 8.32 -22.01 22.52
CA ARG A 88 9.45 -22.73 21.93
C ARG A 88 10.80 -22.35 22.54
N ARG A 89 10.92 -21.19 23.18
CA ARG A 89 12.16 -20.72 23.83
C ARG A 89 12.33 -21.18 25.28
N ARG A 90 11.25 -21.66 25.90
CA ARG A 90 11.24 -22.14 27.30
C ARG A 90 11.39 -23.66 27.44
N ARG A 91 11.68 -24.37 26.35
CA ARG A 91 12.01 -25.81 26.35
C ARG A 91 13.46 -26.03 25.98
#